data_AF-A0A6C0L134-F1
#
_entry.id   AF-A0A6C0L134-F1
#
_cell.length_a   1.000
_cell.length_b   1.000
_cell.length_c   1.000
_cell.angle_alpha   90.00
_cell.angle_beta   90.00
_cell.angle_gamma   90.00
#
_symmetry.space_group_name_H-M   'P 1'
#
loop_
_entity.id
_entity.type
_entity.pdbx_description
1 polymer ?
#
loop_
_entity_poly.entity_id
_entity_poly.type
_entity_poly.pdbx_seq_one_letter_code
_entity_poly.pdbx_strand_id
1 'polypeptide(L)'
;MLLSAILGDAINLGLTKMAESSPGLTYAKLSWLQAWHIRDETYSAALAELVNHQYQHAFAAHWGDGTTSSSDGQRFRAGGRGESTGHVNPKYGSEPGRLFYTHISDQYAPFSTAW
;
A
#
# COMPACT_ATOMS: atom_id res chain seq x y z
N MET A 1 0.23 -20.60 2.51
CA MET A 1 1.67 -20.40 2.24
C MET A 1 1.95 -19.06 1.56
N LEU A 2 1.36 -18.75 0.38
CA LEU A 2 1.51 -17.44 -0.24
C LEU A 2 1.02 -16.28 0.65
N LEU A 3 -0.14 -16.45 1.31
CA LEU A 3 -0.67 -15.48 2.27
C LEU A 3 0.34 -15.11 3.37
N SER A 4 1.18 -16.05 3.80
CA SER A 4 2.22 -15.78 4.81
C SER A 4 3.30 -14.86 4.27
N ALA A 5 3.69 -15.02 3.00
CA ALA A 5 4.64 -14.12 2.34
C ALA A 5 4.03 -12.71 2.18
N ILE A 6 2.78 -12.62 1.73
CA ILE A 6 2.03 -11.36 1.61
C ILE A 6 1.91 -10.68 2.98
N LEU A 7 1.53 -11.43 4.02
CA LEU A 7 1.41 -10.89 5.37
C LEU A 7 2.75 -10.38 5.88
N GLY A 8 3.84 -11.13 5.69
CA GLY A 8 5.17 -10.75 6.15
C GLY A 8 5.66 -9.45 5.54
N ASP A 9 5.30 -9.20 4.28
CA ASP A 9 5.51 -7.95 3.58
C ASP A 9 4.61 -6.84 4.13
N ALA A 10 3.30 -7.08 4.20
CA ALA A 10 2.29 -6.10 4.63
C ALA A 10 2.48 -5.55 6.04
N ILE A 11 2.99 -6.35 6.98
CA ILE A 11 3.25 -5.92 8.36
C ILE A 11 4.72 -5.58 8.64
N ASN A 12 5.55 -5.45 7.60
CA ASN A 12 6.99 -5.18 7.71
C ASN A 12 7.74 -6.18 8.61
N LEU A 13 7.24 -7.41 8.73
CA LEU A 13 7.87 -8.45 9.55
C LEU A 13 9.07 -9.07 8.83
N GLY A 14 8.97 -9.16 7.50
CA GLY A 14 9.96 -9.79 6.64
C GLY A 14 9.89 -11.32 6.68
N LEU A 15 10.46 -11.96 5.65
CA LEU A 15 10.31 -13.40 5.43
C LEU A 15 10.98 -14.27 6.50
N THR A 16 12.10 -13.84 7.06
CA THR A 16 12.84 -14.60 8.09
C THR A 16 12.00 -14.77 9.35
N LYS A 17 11.54 -13.65 9.92
CA LYS A 17 10.70 -13.67 11.12
C LYS A 17 9.35 -14.30 10.87
N MET A 18 8.80 -14.15 9.65
CA MET A 18 7.57 -14.83 9.27
C MET A 18 7.75 -16.36 9.26
N ALA A 19 8.88 -16.87 8.77
CA ALA A 19 9.20 -18.31 8.80
C ALA A 19 9.36 -18.82 10.23
N GLU A 20 10.05 -18.08 11.10
CA GLU A 20 10.21 -18.42 12.53
C GLU A 20 8.87 -18.46 13.27
N SER A 21 7.93 -17.58 12.88
CA SER A 21 6.63 -17.45 13.53
C SER A 21 5.56 -18.41 12.97
N SER A 22 5.88 -19.19 11.93
CA SER A 22 4.90 -20.01 11.20
C SER A 22 5.33 -21.48 11.12
N PRO A 23 4.63 -22.40 11.84
CA PRO A 23 4.96 -23.82 11.81
C PRO A 23 4.99 -24.40 10.39
N GLY A 24 6.08 -25.10 10.04
CA GLY A 24 6.25 -25.77 8.75
C GLY A 24 6.66 -24.89 7.56
N LEU A 25 6.83 -23.57 7.77
CA LEU A 25 7.39 -22.66 6.78
C LEU A 25 8.89 -22.53 6.92
N THR A 26 9.57 -22.27 5.81
CA THR A 26 10.99 -21.94 5.78
C THR A 26 11.20 -20.67 4.97
N TYR A 27 12.26 -19.93 5.27
CA TYR A 27 12.63 -18.75 4.50
C TYR A 27 12.71 -19.05 3.00
N ALA A 28 13.37 -20.16 2.62
CA ALA A 28 13.52 -20.55 1.22
C ALA A 28 12.17 -20.71 0.49
N LYS A 29 11.16 -21.32 1.15
CA LYS A 29 9.81 -21.45 0.58
C LYS A 29 9.14 -20.08 0.41
N LEU A 30 9.26 -19.21 1.42
CA LEU A 30 8.66 -17.87 1.38
C LEU A 30 9.34 -16.97 0.34
N SER A 31 10.66 -17.02 0.22
CA SER A 31 11.44 -16.27 -0.76
C SER A 31 11.10 -16.72 -2.19
N TRP A 32 10.93 -18.02 -2.41
CA TRP A 32 10.46 -18.53 -3.70
C TRP A 32 9.07 -17.99 -4.04
N LEU A 33 8.12 -18.05 -3.10
CA LEU A 33 6.77 -17.53 -3.31
C LEU A 33 6.77 -16.02 -3.59
N GLN A 34 7.57 -15.25 -2.86
CA GLN A 34 7.71 -13.81 -3.10
C GLN A 34 8.24 -13.55 -4.51
N ALA A 35 9.35 -14.18 -4.90
CA ALA A 35 9.95 -13.99 -6.21
C ALA A 35 8.99 -14.33 -7.38
N TRP A 36 8.15 -15.36 -7.21
CA TRP A 36 7.29 -15.86 -8.28
C TRP A 36 5.87 -15.30 -8.28
N HIS A 37 5.38 -14.72 -7.19
CA HIS A 37 3.98 -14.26 -7.11
C HIS A 37 3.80 -12.81 -6.63
N ILE A 38 4.77 -12.24 -5.91
CA ILE A 38 4.67 -10.90 -5.34
C ILE A 38 5.42 -9.93 -6.24
N ARG A 39 4.67 -9.12 -6.98
CA ARG A 39 5.13 -8.06 -7.88
C ARG A 39 4.13 -6.91 -7.83
N ASP A 40 4.54 -5.73 -8.26
CA ASP A 40 3.65 -4.56 -8.29
C ASP A 40 2.39 -4.86 -9.13
N GLU A 41 2.53 -5.50 -10.29
CA GLU A 41 1.40 -5.80 -11.17
C GLU A 41 0.42 -6.79 -10.53
N THR A 42 0.93 -7.79 -9.79
CA THR A 42 0.06 -8.78 -9.13
C THR A 42 -0.62 -8.19 -7.90
N TYR A 43 0.03 -7.31 -7.16
CA TYR A 43 -0.61 -6.56 -6.08
C TYR A 43 -1.66 -5.58 -6.59
N SER A 44 -1.36 -4.82 -7.65
CA SER A 44 -2.34 -3.92 -8.27
C SER A 44 -3.56 -4.69 -8.77
N ALA A 45 -3.37 -5.82 -9.47
CA ALA A 45 -4.47 -6.65 -9.94
C ALA A 45 -5.29 -7.25 -8.78
N ALA A 46 -4.62 -7.78 -7.75
CA ALA A 46 -5.31 -8.34 -6.60
C ALA A 46 -6.10 -7.27 -5.82
N LEU A 47 -5.53 -6.06 -5.67
CA LEU A 47 -6.22 -4.95 -5.03
C LEU A 47 -7.42 -4.50 -5.85
N ALA A 48 -7.29 -4.42 -7.17
CA ALA A 48 -8.41 -4.11 -8.06
C ALA A 48 -9.56 -5.11 -7.85
N GLU A 49 -9.30 -6.41 -7.86
CA GLU A 49 -10.32 -7.45 -7.60
C GLU A 49 -11.06 -7.23 -6.28
N LEU A 50 -10.33 -6.93 -5.19
CA LEU A 50 -10.93 -6.64 -3.88
C LEU A 50 -11.80 -5.37 -3.91
N VAL A 51 -11.31 -4.31 -4.53
CA VAL A 51 -12.03 -3.04 -4.66
C VAL A 51 -13.30 -3.21 -5.48
N ASN A 52 -13.24 -3.92 -6.62
CA ASN A 52 -14.41 -4.17 -7.46
C ASN A 52 -15.46 -5.00 -6.73
N HIS A 53 -15.03 -6.00 -5.96
CA HIS A 53 -15.95 -6.79 -5.14
C HIS A 53 -16.61 -5.94 -4.06
N GLN A 54 -15.84 -5.09 -3.37
CA GLN A 54 -16.37 -4.14 -2.39
C GLN A 54 -17.39 -3.19 -3.02
N TYR A 55 -17.12 -2.67 -4.23
CA TYR A 55 -18.01 -1.75 -4.95
C TYR A 55 -19.37 -2.37 -5.27
N GLN A 56 -19.40 -3.68 -5.52
CA GLN A 56 -20.64 -4.43 -5.78
C GLN A 56 -21.37 -4.84 -4.50
N HIS A 57 -20.75 -4.71 -3.33
CA HIS A 57 -21.33 -5.17 -2.08
C HIS A 57 -22.40 -4.19 -1.58
N ALA A 58 -23.63 -4.67 -1.33
CA ALA A 58 -24.77 -3.83 -0.96
C ALA A 58 -24.53 -2.94 0.29
N PHE A 59 -23.69 -3.40 1.20
CA PHE A 59 -23.31 -2.62 2.38
C PHE A 59 -22.48 -1.37 2.01
N ALA A 60 -21.61 -1.43 1.00
CA ALA A 60 -20.76 -0.30 0.59
C ALA A 60 -21.58 0.91 0.10
N ALA A 61 -22.79 0.67 -0.43
CA ALA A 61 -23.72 1.72 -0.85
C ALA A 61 -24.19 2.65 0.28
N HIS A 62 -23.95 2.31 1.55
CA HIS A 62 -24.27 3.17 2.69
C HIS A 62 -23.31 4.37 2.82
N TRP A 63 -22.13 4.29 2.20
CA TRP A 63 -21.12 5.36 2.23
C TRP A 63 -21.15 6.24 0.98
N GLY A 64 -21.43 5.66 -0.18
CA GLY A 64 -21.45 6.38 -1.45
C GLY A 64 -21.74 5.45 -2.64
N ASP A 65 -21.78 6.02 -3.84
CA ASP A 65 -22.04 5.30 -5.08
C ASP A 65 -20.77 4.91 -5.85
N GLY A 66 -19.58 5.19 -5.30
CA GLY A 66 -18.29 4.87 -5.90
C GLY A 66 -17.81 5.89 -6.92
N THR A 67 -18.55 6.99 -7.14
CA THR A 67 -18.26 7.96 -8.21
C THR A 67 -17.43 9.15 -7.75
N THR A 68 -17.37 9.42 -6.45
CA THR A 68 -16.61 10.55 -5.90
C THR A 68 -15.42 10.11 -5.07
N SER A 69 -14.46 11.02 -4.88
CA SER A 69 -13.27 10.78 -4.07
C SER A 69 -12.86 12.01 -3.28
N SER A 70 -12.28 11.77 -2.11
CA SER A 70 -11.50 12.76 -1.39
C SER A 70 -10.01 12.48 -1.57
N SER A 71 -9.22 13.54 -1.79
CA SER A 71 -7.78 13.43 -2.04
C SER A 71 -7.00 14.37 -1.14
N ASP A 72 -5.91 13.89 -0.54
CA ASP A 72 -4.99 14.72 0.23
C ASP A 72 -3.52 14.34 -0.01
N GLY A 73 -2.65 15.34 0.15
CA GLY A 73 -1.20 15.21 0.10
C GLY A 73 -0.62 15.19 1.52
N GLN A 74 -0.46 14.00 2.09
CA GLN A 74 0.15 13.86 3.40
C GLN A 74 1.68 14.01 3.29
N ARG A 75 2.24 14.97 4.03
CA ARG A 75 3.69 15.19 4.09
C ARG A 75 4.31 14.40 5.23
N PHE A 76 5.31 13.59 4.91
CA PHE A 76 6.17 12.90 5.87
C PHE A 76 7.53 13.58 5.89
N ARG A 77 8.00 13.97 7.09
CA ARG A 77 9.34 14.52 7.27
C ARG A 77 10.37 13.41 7.05
N ALA A 78 11.40 13.70 6.27
CA ALA A 78 12.54 12.81 6.14
C ALA A 78 13.63 13.21 7.14
N GLY A 79 14.30 12.23 7.74
CA GLY A 79 15.48 12.48 8.58
C GLY A 79 16.72 12.83 7.75
N GLY A 80 17.62 13.63 8.32
CA GLY A 80 18.89 14.02 7.70
C GLY A 80 18.99 15.50 7.32
N ARG A 81 20.18 15.93 6.89
CA ARG A 81 20.35 17.22 6.20
C ARG A 81 19.92 17.03 4.76
N GLY A 82 19.01 17.87 4.26
CA GLY A 82 18.74 17.93 2.83
C GLY A 82 20.05 18.17 2.09
N GLU A 83 20.31 17.41 1.02
CA GLU A 83 21.43 17.75 0.14
C GLU A 83 21.30 19.21 -0.30
N SER A 84 22.46 19.85 -0.42
CA SER A 84 22.70 21.30 -0.56
C SER A 84 22.00 22.00 -1.74
N THR A 85 21.11 21.32 -2.46
CA THR A 85 20.41 21.77 -3.68
C THR A 85 18.88 21.82 -3.51
N GLY A 86 18.35 21.55 -2.32
CA GLY A 86 16.90 21.58 -2.06
C GLY A 86 16.29 22.97 -2.26
N HIS A 87 15.61 23.19 -3.38
CA HIS A 87 14.76 24.37 -3.59
C HIS A 87 13.82 24.56 -2.39
N VAL A 88 13.76 25.79 -1.86
CA VAL A 88 12.84 26.14 -0.77
C VAL A 88 11.42 25.91 -1.25
N ASN A 89 10.70 24.99 -0.60
CA ASN A 89 9.28 24.79 -0.85
C ASN A 89 8.50 25.91 -0.15
N PRO A 90 7.71 26.75 -0.84
CA PRO A 90 7.00 27.87 -0.20
C PRO A 90 6.02 27.46 0.92
N LYS A 91 5.50 26.23 0.89
CA LYS A 91 4.58 25.70 1.90
C LYS A 91 5.28 25.00 3.06
N TYR A 92 6.47 24.43 2.83
CA TYR A 92 7.13 23.53 3.80
C TYR A 92 8.58 23.92 4.16
N GLY A 93 9.08 25.04 3.62
CA GLY A 93 10.42 25.54 3.88
C GLY A 93 11.51 24.65 3.30
N SER A 94 12.64 24.59 4.01
CA SER A 94 13.83 23.83 3.66
C SER A 94 13.90 22.45 4.33
N GLU A 95 12.88 22.08 5.10
CA GLU A 95 12.86 20.79 5.78
C GLU A 95 12.69 19.63 4.77
N PRO A 96 13.55 18.60 4.81
CA PRO A 96 13.40 17.43 3.97
C PRO A 96 12.07 16.72 4.27
N GLY A 97 11.36 16.35 3.22
CA GLY A 97 10.13 15.58 3.36
C GLY A 97 9.60 15.14 2.02
N ARG A 98 8.75 14.12 2.05
CA ARG A 98 8.07 13.58 0.87
C ARG A 98 6.58 13.72 1.06
N LEU A 99 5.90 14.13 -0.01
CA LEU A 99 4.45 14.15 -0.09
C LEU A 99 3.98 12.86 -0.73
N PHE A 100 3.03 12.20 -0.07
CA PHE A 100 2.29 11.09 -0.63
C PHE A 100 0.89 11.60 -0.91
N TYR A 101 0.48 11.52 -2.17
CA TYR A 101 -0.84 11.92 -2.60
C TYR A 101 -1.71 10.68 -2.64
N THR A 102 -2.82 10.73 -1.91
CA THR A 102 -3.75 9.61 -1.76
C THR A 102 -5.14 10.04 -2.16
N HIS A 103 -5.90 9.12 -2.75
CA HIS A 103 -7.29 9.33 -3.11
C HIS A 103 -8.11 8.17 -2.54
N ILE A 104 -9.15 8.50 -1.79
CA ILE A 104 -10.07 7.52 -1.19
C ILE A 104 -11.45 7.78 -1.78
N SER A 105 -12.10 6.74 -2.27
CA SER A 105 -13.46 6.84 -2.80
C SER A 105 -14.46 7.10 -1.67
N ASP A 106 -15.65 7.58 -2.04
CA ASP A 106 -16.80 7.65 -1.12
C ASP A 106 -17.28 6.29 -0.61
N GLN A 107 -16.69 5.18 -1.06
CA GLN A 107 -16.87 3.84 -0.49
C GLN A 107 -15.67 3.38 0.33
N TYR A 108 -14.75 4.28 0.70
CA TYR A 108 -13.57 4.00 1.54
C TYR A 108 -12.56 3.01 0.94
N ALA A 109 -12.53 2.88 -0.39
CA ALA A 109 -11.50 2.13 -1.11
C ALA A 109 -10.47 3.09 -1.75
N PRO A 110 -9.25 2.62 -2.08
CA PRO A 110 -8.34 3.39 -2.94
C PRO A 110 -9.03 3.76 -4.26
N PHE A 111 -9.14 5.07 -4.52
CA PHE A 111 -9.76 5.58 -5.74
C PHE A 111 -8.84 5.37 -6.94
N SER A 112 -9.40 5.17 -8.14
CA SER A 112 -8.65 4.83 -9.37
C SER A 112 -7.90 3.48 -9.33
N THR A 113 -8.30 2.57 -8.44
CA THR A 113 -7.79 1.18 -8.42
C THR A 113 -8.77 0.17 -9.04
N ALA A 114 -10.04 0.55 -9.21
CA ALA A 114 -10.98 -0.17 -10.07
C ALA A 114 -10.55 -0.05 -11.54
N TRP A 115 -10.90 -1.04 -12.36
CA TRP A 115 -10.40 -1.22 -13.74
C TRP A 115 -10.49 0.02 -14.62
#